data_AF-A0A9P0IUZ1-F1
#
_entry.id   AF-A0A9P0IUZ1-F1
#
_cell.length_a   1.000
_cell.length_b   1.000
_cell.length_c   1.000
_cell.angle_alpha   90.00
_cell.angle_beta   90.00
_cell.angle_gamma   90.00
#
_symmetry.space_group_name_H-M   'P 1'
#
loop_
_entity.id
_entity.type
_entity.pdbx_description
1 polymer ?
#
loop_
_entity_poly.entity_id
_entity_poly.type
_entity_poly.pdbx_seq_one_letter_code
_entity_poly.pdbx_strand_id
1 'polypeptide(L)'
;MISNSIKLLILHFGLILASGNWGVQASWDEWWTYDGISGPKYWGVLNPLWKLCSIGKRQSPIDIDPDKLLFDPFLKNLHIDKDKVSGTIENTGQSLVFRVDKESKYVLNITEGPLTYRYQFQEFYIHFGTDNNLGSEHKIQGYSFPAEIQLYGYNTDLYSNMSEAQMKSQGIVGVSLMVQIGQTTNSEFQMVTNEFSKLLYKGSLRTIKDISIREMLPDIKYYMTYEGSTTHPGCWETTVWIVLNKPIYITRREMYHLRKLSQGSVEHPKAPLGNNSRPTQDLRERTVRTNINFAQRTEADPQGKTCKLNMHKNMYYKANDWTSDSLYQI
;
A
#
# COMPACT_ATOMS: atom_id res chain seq x y z
N MET A 1 82.31 -0.67 -43.99
CA MET A 1 81.80 -2.03 -43.74
C MET A 1 80.86 -1.94 -42.55
N ILE A 2 79.56 -2.10 -42.78
CA ILE A 2 78.56 -2.79 -41.93
C ILE A 2 77.30 -2.86 -42.80
N SER A 3 76.77 -4.08 -42.89
CA SER A 3 75.80 -4.56 -43.86
C SER A 3 74.36 -4.17 -43.48
N ASN A 4 73.58 -3.77 -44.48
CA ASN A 4 72.13 -3.65 -44.45
C ASN A 4 71.48 -5.03 -44.50
N SER A 5 70.38 -5.23 -43.78
CA SER A 5 69.45 -6.36 -44.00
C SER A 5 67.99 -5.90 -43.90
N ILE A 6 67.18 -6.62 -44.67
CA ILE A 6 65.96 -6.19 -45.37
C ILE A 6 64.68 -6.63 -44.62
N LYS A 7 63.68 -5.73 -44.63
CA LYS A 7 62.19 -5.87 -44.64
C LYS A 7 61.51 -7.06 -43.91
N LEU A 8 60.47 -6.75 -43.13
CA LEU A 8 59.11 -7.21 -43.45
C LEU A 8 58.03 -6.35 -42.76
N LEU A 9 57.08 -5.88 -43.57
CA LEU A 9 55.88 -5.13 -43.19
C LEU A 9 54.81 -6.15 -42.77
N ILE A 10 54.30 -6.11 -41.53
CA ILE A 10 53.15 -6.93 -41.11
C ILE A 10 51.97 -5.99 -40.85
N LEU A 11 51.04 -5.98 -41.82
CA LEU A 11 49.68 -5.45 -41.69
C LEU A 11 48.95 -6.17 -40.55
N HIS A 12 48.66 -5.47 -39.46
CA HIS A 12 47.72 -5.94 -38.45
C HIS A 12 46.30 -5.52 -38.85
N PHE A 13 45.53 -6.49 -39.36
CA PHE A 13 44.07 -6.40 -39.40
C PHE A 13 43.55 -6.41 -37.97
N GLY A 14 43.17 -5.24 -37.45
CA GLY A 14 42.42 -5.14 -36.21
C GLY A 14 41.00 -5.65 -36.43
N LEU A 15 40.71 -6.87 -35.94
CA LEU A 15 39.35 -7.36 -35.81
C LEU A 15 38.62 -6.46 -34.79
N ILE A 16 37.76 -5.56 -35.26
CA ILE A 16 36.79 -4.89 -34.39
C ILE A 16 35.73 -5.92 -34.05
N LEU A 17 35.92 -6.62 -32.92
CA LEU A 17 34.82 -7.32 -32.27
C LEU A 17 33.89 -6.24 -31.70
N ALA A 18 32.88 -5.85 -32.48
CA ALA A 18 31.73 -5.16 -31.94
C ALA A 18 31.00 -6.16 -31.02
N SER A 19 31.39 -6.19 -29.75
CA SER A 19 30.59 -6.80 -28.70
C SER A 19 29.33 -5.95 -28.56
N GLY A 20 28.32 -6.26 -29.37
CA GLY A 20 26.97 -5.75 -29.18
C GLY A 20 26.54 -6.17 -27.77
N ASN A 21 26.55 -5.23 -26.85
CA ASN A 21 26.05 -5.43 -25.50
C ASN A 21 24.53 -5.46 -25.59
N TRP A 22 23.96 -6.58 -26.03
CA TRP A 22 22.55 -6.90 -25.85
C TRP A 22 22.34 -7.32 -24.39
N GLY A 23 22.70 -6.42 -23.47
CA GLY A 23 22.32 -6.54 -22.08
C GLY A 23 20.83 -6.23 -22.00
N VAL A 24 20.00 -7.28 -21.93
CA VAL A 24 18.68 -7.12 -21.34
C VAL A 24 18.94 -6.72 -19.90
N GLN A 25 18.83 -5.44 -19.60
CA GLN A 25 18.93 -4.94 -18.24
C GLN A 25 17.66 -5.37 -17.51
N ALA A 26 17.67 -6.61 -17.01
CA ALA A 26 16.60 -7.14 -16.19
C ALA A 26 16.49 -6.26 -14.93
N SER A 27 15.43 -5.47 -14.83
CA SER A 27 15.12 -4.74 -13.61
C SER A 27 14.46 -5.68 -12.62
N TRP A 28 15.00 -5.75 -11.39
CA TRP A 28 14.37 -6.50 -10.30
C TRP A 28 12.94 -6.02 -10.02
N ASP A 29 12.64 -4.76 -10.34
CA ASP A 29 11.29 -4.17 -10.20
C ASP A 29 10.25 -4.87 -11.08
N GLU A 30 10.67 -5.61 -12.12
CA GLU A 30 9.77 -6.35 -13.01
C GLU A 30 9.65 -7.85 -12.70
N TRP A 31 10.54 -8.39 -11.86
CA TRP A 31 10.64 -9.84 -11.61
C TRP A 31 9.68 -10.34 -10.52
N TRP A 32 9.34 -9.49 -9.56
CA TRP A 32 8.47 -9.87 -8.45
C TRP A 32 6.98 -9.77 -8.81
N THR A 33 6.17 -10.61 -8.16
CA THR A 33 4.71 -10.64 -8.29
C THR A 33 4.09 -10.96 -6.91
N TYR A 34 2.77 -11.15 -6.86
CA TYR A 34 2.07 -11.65 -5.68
C TYR A 34 1.83 -13.17 -5.70
N ASP A 35 2.24 -13.86 -6.78
CA ASP A 35 1.90 -15.26 -7.03
C ASP A 35 3.11 -16.11 -7.46
N GLY A 36 3.03 -17.41 -7.22
CA GLY A 36 4.01 -18.38 -7.72
C GLY A 36 5.43 -18.20 -7.15
N ILE A 37 6.44 -18.51 -7.96
CA ILE A 37 7.85 -18.51 -7.56
C ILE A 37 8.44 -17.12 -7.32
N SER A 38 7.76 -16.07 -7.79
CA SER A 38 8.12 -14.67 -7.57
C SER A 38 7.21 -13.96 -6.55
N GLY A 39 6.35 -14.73 -5.87
CA GLY A 39 5.41 -14.26 -4.86
C GLY A 39 6.02 -13.96 -3.48
N PRO A 40 5.22 -13.46 -2.52
CA PRO A 40 5.71 -12.91 -1.25
C PRO A 40 6.51 -13.87 -0.39
N LYS A 41 6.22 -15.17 -0.48
CA LYS A 41 6.95 -16.23 0.22
C LYS A 41 8.44 -16.29 -0.18
N TYR A 42 8.76 -15.85 -1.40
CA TYR A 42 10.08 -15.98 -2.00
C TYR A 42 10.82 -14.65 -2.13
N TRP A 43 10.17 -13.49 -1.94
CA TRP A 43 10.78 -12.17 -2.15
C TRP A 43 12.16 -12.02 -1.52
N GLY A 44 12.36 -12.43 -0.27
CA GLY A 44 13.65 -12.27 0.41
C GLY A 44 14.78 -13.18 -0.10
N VAL A 45 14.45 -14.18 -0.94
CA VAL A 45 15.43 -15.03 -1.64
C VAL A 45 15.69 -14.53 -3.07
N LEU A 46 14.73 -13.83 -3.68
CA LEU A 46 14.84 -13.32 -5.06
C LEU A 46 15.91 -12.24 -5.21
N ASN A 47 16.01 -11.34 -4.22
CA ASN A 47 16.95 -10.24 -4.23
C ASN A 47 17.62 -10.11 -2.86
N PRO A 48 18.97 -10.09 -2.76
CA PRO A 48 19.67 -9.89 -1.50
C PRO A 48 19.26 -8.64 -0.73
N LEU A 49 18.83 -7.58 -1.43
CA LEU A 49 18.34 -6.33 -0.82
C LEU A 49 16.97 -6.49 -0.15
N TRP A 50 16.24 -7.58 -0.42
CA TRP A 50 14.91 -7.85 0.13
C TRP A 50 14.93 -8.90 1.25
N LYS A 51 16.12 -9.26 1.76
CA LYS A 51 16.30 -10.31 2.78
C LYS A 51 15.34 -10.19 3.97
N LEU A 52 14.98 -8.97 4.38
CA LEU A 52 14.04 -8.72 5.47
C LEU A 52 12.65 -9.33 5.23
N CYS A 53 12.22 -9.51 3.98
CA CYS A 53 10.99 -10.21 3.65
C CYS A 53 10.96 -11.66 4.17
N SER A 54 12.12 -12.29 4.36
CA SER A 54 12.23 -13.66 4.87
C SER A 54 12.67 -13.74 6.34
N ILE A 55 13.59 -12.86 6.78
CA ILE A 55 14.19 -12.94 8.12
C ILE A 55 13.64 -11.92 9.12
N GLY A 56 12.84 -10.97 8.65
CA GLY A 56 12.27 -9.91 9.45
C GLY A 56 11.45 -10.44 10.62
N LYS A 57 11.43 -9.68 11.71
CA LYS A 57 10.71 -10.01 12.95
C LYS A 57 9.52 -9.09 13.23
N ARG A 58 9.43 -7.98 12.50
CA ARG A 58 8.43 -6.92 12.63
C ARG A 58 7.76 -6.68 11.27
N GLN A 59 7.44 -7.76 10.57
CA GLN A 59 6.87 -7.72 9.23
C GLN A 59 5.39 -7.35 9.23
N SER A 60 4.94 -6.73 8.15
CA SER A 60 3.54 -6.34 7.88
C SER A 60 3.08 -6.95 6.54
N PRO A 61 1.77 -7.10 6.29
CA PRO A 61 0.65 -6.75 7.17
C PRO A 61 0.47 -7.74 8.32
N ILE A 62 -0.46 -7.47 9.24
CA ILE A 62 -0.84 -8.36 10.34
C ILE A 62 -2.36 -8.56 10.37
N ASP A 63 -2.80 -9.63 11.03
CA ASP A 63 -4.19 -9.77 11.48
C ASP A 63 -4.36 -9.12 12.84
N ILE A 64 -5.24 -8.12 12.93
CA ILE A 64 -5.49 -7.35 14.15
C ILE A 64 -6.63 -8.02 14.91
N ASP A 65 -6.33 -8.51 16.11
CA ASP A 65 -7.30 -9.09 17.02
C ASP A 65 -7.86 -8.00 17.97
N PRO A 66 -9.15 -7.61 17.86
CA PRO A 66 -9.74 -6.59 18.72
C PRO A 66 -9.67 -6.92 20.21
N ASP A 67 -9.69 -8.21 20.56
CA ASP A 67 -9.65 -8.66 21.96
C ASP A 67 -8.22 -8.52 22.57
N LYS A 68 -7.20 -8.25 21.75
CA LYS A 68 -5.79 -8.06 22.18
C LYS A 68 -5.30 -6.62 22.06
N LEU A 69 -6.17 -5.68 21.73
CA LEU A 69 -5.79 -4.27 21.58
C LEU A 69 -5.46 -3.66 22.94
N LEU A 70 -4.32 -2.96 23.01
CA LEU A 70 -3.96 -2.18 24.19
C LEU A 70 -4.51 -0.75 24.05
N PHE A 71 -5.48 -0.39 24.89
CA PHE A 71 -5.93 1.00 24.96
C PHE A 71 -4.80 1.89 25.50
N ASP A 72 -4.45 2.92 24.74
CA ASP A 72 -3.44 3.91 25.09
C ASP A 72 -4.10 5.31 25.11
N PRO A 73 -4.38 5.88 26.30
CA PRO A 73 -5.06 7.17 26.43
C PRO A 73 -4.18 8.36 26.00
N PHE A 74 -2.88 8.16 25.78
CA PHE A 74 -1.95 9.21 25.37
C PHE A 74 -1.82 9.33 23.85
N LEU A 75 -2.44 8.40 23.10
CA LEU A 75 -2.57 8.53 21.66
C LEU A 75 -3.43 9.76 21.32
N LYS A 76 -2.82 10.73 20.65
CA LYS A 76 -3.47 11.97 20.24
C LYS A 76 -4.39 11.73 19.04
N ASN A 77 -5.12 12.77 18.64
CA ASN A 77 -5.81 12.72 17.35
C ASN A 77 -4.78 12.78 16.21
N LEU A 78 -4.95 11.94 15.19
CA LEU A 78 -4.15 12.02 13.98
C LEU A 78 -4.44 13.33 13.24
N HIS A 79 -3.41 13.99 12.75
CA HIS A 79 -3.51 15.17 11.91
C HIS A 79 -2.93 14.90 10.52
N ILE A 80 -3.68 15.32 9.50
CA ILE A 80 -3.26 15.33 8.10
C ILE A 80 -3.68 16.68 7.54
N ASP A 81 -2.72 17.35 6.89
CA ASP A 81 -2.93 18.67 6.28
C ASP A 81 -4.12 18.64 5.29
N LYS A 82 -4.73 19.81 5.03
CA LYS A 82 -5.90 19.90 4.15
C LYS A 82 -5.58 20.31 2.72
N ASP A 83 -4.33 20.71 2.48
CA ASP A 83 -3.87 21.13 1.18
C ASP A 83 -4.08 20.05 0.12
N LYS A 84 -4.32 20.53 -1.10
CA LYS A 84 -4.55 19.69 -2.27
C LYS A 84 -3.22 19.48 -2.99
N VAL A 85 -2.99 18.24 -3.42
CA VAL A 85 -1.79 17.86 -4.17
C VAL A 85 -2.18 17.33 -5.54
N SER A 86 -1.26 17.45 -6.50
CA SER A 86 -1.39 16.80 -7.80
C SER A 86 -0.38 15.66 -7.89
N GLY A 87 -0.73 14.66 -8.69
CA GLY A 87 0.13 13.50 -8.87
C GLY A 87 -0.30 12.64 -10.02
N THR A 88 0.42 11.53 -10.19
CA THR A 88 0.18 10.55 -11.24
C THR A 88 -0.19 9.21 -10.61
N ILE A 89 -1.33 8.65 -11.02
CA ILE A 89 -1.69 7.27 -10.75
C ILE A 89 -1.27 6.37 -11.91
N GLU A 90 -0.67 5.24 -11.59
CA GLU A 90 -0.03 4.34 -12.53
C GLU A 90 -0.40 2.88 -12.20
N ASN A 91 -0.72 2.10 -13.24
CA ASN A 91 -0.70 0.65 -13.15
C ASN A 91 0.71 0.15 -13.44
N THR A 92 1.46 -0.26 -12.41
CA THR A 92 2.85 -0.73 -12.57
C THR A 92 2.94 -2.17 -13.11
N GLY A 93 1.82 -2.88 -13.18
CA GLY A 93 1.74 -4.31 -13.43
C GLY A 93 1.81 -5.18 -12.17
N GLN A 94 2.17 -4.62 -11.01
CA GLN A 94 2.08 -5.28 -9.71
C GLN A 94 1.12 -4.56 -8.76
N SER A 95 1.08 -3.23 -8.83
CA SER A 95 0.21 -2.42 -8.01
C SER A 95 -0.39 -1.26 -8.79
N LEU A 96 -1.50 -0.73 -8.29
CA LEU A 96 -2.02 0.56 -8.69
C LEU A 96 -1.51 1.61 -7.68
N VAL A 97 -0.68 2.54 -8.15
CA VAL A 97 0.05 3.47 -7.27
C VAL A 97 -0.17 4.90 -7.71
N PHE A 98 -0.53 5.76 -6.77
CA PHE A 98 -0.51 7.21 -6.94
C PHE A 98 0.74 7.80 -6.31
N ARG A 99 1.45 8.67 -7.03
CA ARG A 99 2.63 9.41 -6.55
C ARG A 99 2.43 10.89 -6.70
N VAL A 100 2.73 11.65 -5.65
CA VAL A 100 2.71 13.11 -5.69
C VAL A 100 3.78 13.62 -6.66
N ASP A 101 3.41 14.61 -7.48
CA ASP A 101 4.34 15.22 -8.42
C ASP A 101 5.45 15.97 -7.66
N LYS A 102 6.70 15.83 -8.11
CA LYS A 102 7.87 16.49 -7.48
C LYS A 102 7.77 18.02 -7.50
N GLU A 103 7.05 18.57 -8.46
CA GLU A 103 6.82 20.00 -8.63
C GLU A 103 5.54 20.48 -7.92
N SER A 104 4.92 19.64 -7.08
CA SER A 104 3.74 20.02 -6.31
C SER A 104 4.05 21.24 -5.45
N LYS A 105 3.24 22.29 -5.62
CA LYS A 105 3.36 23.55 -4.88
C LYS A 105 3.16 23.37 -3.37
N TYR A 106 2.34 22.40 -2.99
CA TYR A 106 2.00 22.10 -1.61
C TYR A 106 2.57 20.75 -1.20
N VAL A 107 3.08 20.70 0.04
CA VAL A 107 3.45 19.46 0.72
C VAL A 107 2.36 19.10 1.72
N LEU A 108 2.09 17.82 1.88
CA LEU A 108 1.07 17.32 2.79
C LEU A 108 1.75 16.63 3.96
N ASN A 109 1.60 17.17 5.17
CA ASN A 109 2.15 16.56 6.36
C ASN A 109 1.15 15.66 7.07
N ILE A 110 1.70 14.62 7.70
CA ILE A 110 1.04 13.69 8.61
C ILE A 110 1.75 13.83 9.96
N THR A 111 1.02 14.25 10.97
CA THR A 111 1.54 14.57 12.31
C THR A 111 0.60 14.08 13.41
N GLU A 112 1.06 14.18 14.65
CA GLU A 112 0.31 13.75 15.84
C GLU A 112 -0.06 12.26 15.80
N GLY A 113 -1.16 11.87 16.45
CA GLY A 113 -1.50 10.46 16.63
C GLY A 113 -0.43 9.70 17.43
N PRO A 114 0.15 8.61 16.90
CA PRO A 114 1.27 7.90 17.50
C PRO A 114 2.64 8.47 17.10
N LEU A 115 2.70 9.52 16.26
CA LEU A 115 3.92 10.00 15.64
C LEU A 115 4.61 11.04 16.53
N THR A 116 5.94 10.89 16.65
CA THR A 116 6.80 11.87 17.32
C THR A 116 7.29 12.95 16.34
N TYR A 117 7.46 12.60 15.07
CA TYR A 117 8.03 13.43 14.03
C TYR A 117 6.99 13.86 12.99
N ARG A 118 7.37 14.83 12.16
CA ARG A 118 6.60 15.20 10.97
C ARG A 118 6.96 14.33 9.79
N TYR A 119 5.93 13.71 9.22
CA TYR A 119 6.04 12.90 8.02
C TYR A 119 5.39 13.63 6.85
N GLN A 120 6.01 13.59 5.68
CA GLN A 120 5.43 14.11 4.45
C GLN A 120 4.87 12.95 3.62
N PHE A 121 3.60 13.03 3.25
CA PHE A 121 2.94 12.10 2.34
C PHE A 121 3.59 12.15 0.94
N GLN A 122 3.79 10.98 0.34
CA GLN A 122 4.48 10.85 -0.94
C GLN A 122 3.71 10.01 -1.97
N GLU A 123 3.13 8.90 -1.54
CA GLU A 123 2.46 7.96 -2.43
C GLU A 123 1.41 7.13 -1.70
N PHE A 124 0.42 6.61 -2.43
CA PHE A 124 -0.47 5.57 -1.92
C PHE A 124 -0.61 4.41 -2.89
N TYR A 125 -0.80 3.22 -2.32
CA TYR A 125 -0.99 1.96 -3.02
C TYR A 125 -2.42 1.48 -2.83
N ILE A 126 -3.00 0.89 -3.88
CA ILE A 126 -4.29 0.20 -3.79
C ILE A 126 -4.06 -1.30 -3.95
N HIS A 127 -4.32 -2.04 -2.88
CA HIS A 127 -4.38 -3.50 -2.85
C HIS A 127 -5.83 -3.93 -2.95
N PHE A 128 -6.15 -4.88 -3.82
CA PHE A 128 -7.53 -5.30 -4.04
C PHE A 128 -7.62 -6.75 -4.49
N GLY A 129 -8.72 -7.41 -4.13
CA GLY A 129 -8.95 -8.79 -4.52
C GLY A 129 -9.89 -8.92 -5.72
N THR A 130 -9.89 -10.12 -6.29
CA THR A 130 -10.80 -10.51 -7.37
C THR A 130 -12.24 -10.73 -6.89
N ASP A 131 -12.44 -10.93 -5.59
CA ASP A 131 -13.74 -11.07 -4.94
C ASP A 131 -13.89 -10.13 -3.74
N ASN A 132 -15.07 -10.13 -3.09
CA ASN A 132 -15.42 -9.17 -2.04
C ASN A 132 -14.90 -9.58 -0.64
N ASN A 133 -14.42 -10.81 -0.49
CA ASN A 133 -13.97 -11.37 0.78
C ASN A 133 -12.44 -11.43 0.88
N LEU A 134 -11.73 -11.08 -0.20
CA LEU A 134 -10.28 -11.02 -0.29
C LEU A 134 -9.87 -9.67 -0.88
N GLY A 135 -8.75 -9.10 -0.43
CA GLY A 135 -8.16 -7.93 -1.07
C GLY A 135 -7.30 -7.05 -0.16
N SER A 136 -7.77 -6.77 1.05
CA SER A 136 -6.93 -6.08 2.03
C SER A 136 -5.76 -6.96 2.46
N GLU A 137 -4.63 -6.30 2.71
CA GLU A 137 -3.42 -6.92 3.25
C GLU A 137 -3.57 -7.13 4.75
N HIS A 138 -3.95 -6.07 5.46
CA HIS A 138 -4.37 -6.16 6.85
C HIS A 138 -5.69 -6.89 6.95
N LYS A 139 -5.81 -7.69 8.00
CA LYS A 139 -7.07 -8.32 8.40
C LYS A 139 -7.46 -7.85 9.77
N ILE A 140 -8.74 -7.92 10.07
CA ILE A 140 -9.23 -7.67 11.41
C ILE A 140 -10.03 -8.90 11.85
N GLN A 141 -9.57 -9.58 12.90
CA GLN A 141 -10.13 -10.84 13.38
C GLN A 141 -10.29 -11.89 12.26
N GLY A 142 -9.30 -11.99 11.38
CA GLY A 142 -9.30 -12.88 10.22
C GLY A 142 -10.13 -12.39 9.03
N TYR A 143 -10.93 -11.32 9.18
CA TYR A 143 -11.73 -10.76 8.10
C TYR A 143 -10.89 -9.86 7.18
N SER A 144 -11.02 -10.06 5.88
CA SER A 144 -10.44 -9.23 4.82
C SER A 144 -11.50 -8.36 4.18
N PHE A 145 -11.08 -7.22 3.65
CA PHE A 145 -11.89 -6.30 2.85
C PHE A 145 -11.67 -6.53 1.36
N PRO A 146 -12.62 -6.10 0.50
CA PRO A 146 -12.43 -6.12 -0.96
C PRO A 146 -11.16 -5.41 -1.44
N ALA A 147 -10.73 -4.37 -0.72
CA ALA A 147 -9.52 -3.62 -1.01
C ALA A 147 -8.99 -2.88 0.23
N GLU A 148 -7.74 -2.42 0.14
CA GLU A 148 -7.06 -1.58 1.12
C GLU A 148 -6.24 -0.51 0.38
N ILE A 149 -6.32 0.73 0.86
CA ILE A 149 -5.47 1.83 0.42
C ILE A 149 -4.41 2.05 1.49
N GLN A 150 -3.15 2.00 1.11
CA GLN A 150 -2.02 2.24 1.99
C GLN A 150 -1.32 3.53 1.59
N LEU A 151 -1.44 4.56 2.42
CA LEU A 151 -0.78 5.84 2.22
C LEU A 151 0.58 5.80 2.90
N TYR A 152 1.62 6.19 2.18
CA TYR A 152 2.99 6.22 2.68
C TYR A 152 3.50 7.66 2.74
N GLY A 153 4.15 7.98 3.86
CA GLY A 153 4.92 9.20 4.03
C GLY A 153 6.26 8.92 4.70
N TYR A 154 7.19 9.85 4.57
CA TYR A 154 8.53 9.71 5.13
C TYR A 154 8.86 10.80 6.14
N ASN A 155 9.70 10.48 7.11
CA ASN A 155 10.11 11.37 8.18
C ASN A 155 11.01 12.49 7.64
N THR A 156 10.45 13.69 7.55
CA THR A 156 11.15 14.89 7.03
C THR A 156 12.05 15.57 8.05
N ASP A 157 11.85 15.27 9.34
CA ASP A 157 12.69 15.86 10.38
C ASP A 157 14.05 15.14 10.48
N LEU A 158 14.12 13.88 10.03
CA LEU A 158 15.33 13.06 10.10
C LEU A 158 15.99 12.74 8.75
N TYR A 159 15.23 12.74 7.65
CA TYR A 159 15.72 12.26 6.36
C TYR A 159 15.38 13.20 5.20
N SER A 160 16.27 13.23 4.20
CA SER A 160 16.14 14.16 3.07
C SER A 160 15.11 13.69 2.03
N ASN A 161 14.83 12.39 1.97
CA ASN A 161 13.91 11.80 1.00
C ASN A 161 13.42 10.41 1.44
N MET A 162 12.33 9.95 0.82
CA MET A 162 11.71 8.66 1.11
C MET A 162 12.65 7.47 0.82
N SER A 163 13.50 7.55 -0.22
CA SER A 163 14.41 6.47 -0.58
C SER A 163 15.44 6.18 0.52
N GLU A 164 15.93 7.21 1.19
CA GLU A 164 16.79 7.08 2.37
C GLU A 164 15.99 6.62 3.59
N ALA A 165 14.85 7.27 3.83
CA ALA A 165 14.03 7.04 5.02
C ALA A 165 13.53 5.59 5.13
N GLN A 166 13.08 4.98 4.03
CA GLN A 166 12.54 3.61 4.03
C GLN A 166 13.52 2.57 4.58
N MET A 167 14.82 2.82 4.51
CA MET A 167 15.87 1.91 5.00
C MET A 167 16.36 2.25 6.42
N LYS A 168 15.80 3.27 7.07
CA LYS A 168 16.26 3.77 8.37
C LYS A 168 15.12 3.82 9.40
N SER A 169 15.51 3.68 10.66
CA SER A 169 14.56 3.62 11.78
C SER A 169 13.63 4.83 11.82
N GLN A 170 12.35 4.62 12.14
CA GLN A 170 11.33 5.68 12.17
C GLN A 170 11.20 6.45 10.86
N GLY A 171 11.62 5.86 9.74
CA GLY A 171 11.66 6.53 8.46
C GLY A 171 10.31 6.66 7.77
N ILE A 172 9.38 5.74 8.01
CA ILE A 172 8.12 5.68 7.25
C ILE A 172 6.92 5.70 8.19
N VAL A 173 5.88 6.43 7.78
CA VAL A 173 4.51 6.27 8.29
C VAL A 173 3.66 5.61 7.22
N GLY A 174 2.87 4.62 7.62
CA GLY A 174 1.86 3.98 6.78
C GLY A 174 0.47 4.23 7.36
N VAL A 175 -0.43 4.85 6.60
CA VAL A 175 -1.86 4.94 6.97
C VAL A 175 -2.63 3.92 6.15
N SER A 176 -3.19 2.90 6.82
CA SER A 176 -4.00 1.86 6.20
C SER A 176 -5.48 2.22 6.28
N LEU A 177 -6.13 2.25 5.12
CA LEU A 177 -7.54 2.55 4.94
C LEU A 177 -8.23 1.36 4.25
N MET A 178 -9.06 0.66 5.01
CA MET A 178 -9.89 -0.42 4.46
C MET A 178 -10.93 0.14 3.48
N VAL A 179 -11.22 -0.60 2.41
CA VAL A 179 -12.20 -0.23 1.39
C VAL A 179 -13.34 -1.24 1.40
N GLN A 180 -14.57 -0.77 1.64
CA GLN A 180 -15.78 -1.60 1.66
C GLN A 180 -16.69 -1.26 0.48
N ILE A 181 -17.39 -2.26 -0.05
CA ILE A 181 -18.42 -1.98 -1.07
C ILE A 181 -19.60 -1.25 -0.42
N GLY A 182 -19.96 -0.10 -0.98
CA GLY A 182 -21.08 0.73 -0.55
C GLY A 182 -21.94 1.21 -1.71
N GLN A 183 -22.94 2.03 -1.39
CA GLN A 183 -23.82 2.65 -2.38
C GLN A 183 -23.19 3.88 -3.04
N THR A 184 -22.35 4.61 -2.31
CA THR A 184 -21.76 5.88 -2.74
C THR A 184 -20.30 5.93 -2.36
N THR A 185 -19.51 6.61 -3.20
CA THR A 185 -18.09 6.92 -2.98
C THR A 185 -17.97 8.41 -2.70
N ASN A 186 -17.04 8.83 -1.84
CA ASN A 186 -16.84 10.26 -1.59
C ASN A 186 -16.19 10.94 -2.82
N SER A 187 -16.37 12.26 -2.94
CA SER A 187 -15.98 13.02 -4.14
C SER A 187 -14.48 13.00 -4.42
N GLU A 188 -13.64 12.99 -3.39
CA GLU A 188 -12.18 12.99 -3.57
C GLU A 188 -11.68 11.62 -4.02
N PHE A 189 -12.21 10.52 -3.47
CA PHE A 189 -11.88 9.18 -3.96
C PHE A 189 -12.48 8.92 -5.35
N GLN A 190 -13.62 9.53 -5.68
CA GLN A 190 -14.17 9.48 -7.04
C GLN A 190 -13.20 10.02 -8.10
N MET A 191 -12.35 10.99 -7.77
CA MET A 191 -11.30 11.47 -8.69
C MET A 191 -10.33 10.35 -9.08
N VAL A 192 -10.07 9.41 -8.17
CA VAL A 192 -9.24 8.23 -8.40
C VAL A 192 -10.02 7.15 -9.14
N THR A 193 -11.22 6.79 -8.67
CA THR A 193 -11.99 5.67 -9.22
C THR A 193 -12.44 5.92 -10.67
N ASN A 194 -12.68 7.18 -11.05
CA ASN A 194 -13.02 7.57 -12.43
C ASN A 194 -11.89 7.28 -13.44
N GLU A 195 -10.66 7.09 -12.98
CA GLU A 195 -9.52 6.81 -13.84
C GLU A 195 -9.26 5.31 -14.04
N PHE A 196 -9.88 4.42 -13.25
CA PHE A 196 -9.64 2.96 -13.31
C PHE A 196 -9.84 2.35 -14.69
N SER A 197 -10.89 2.75 -15.42
CA SER A 197 -11.16 2.23 -16.77
C SER A 197 -10.11 2.64 -17.81
N LYS A 198 -9.24 3.60 -17.48
CA LYS A 198 -8.18 4.12 -18.35
C LYS A 198 -6.79 3.59 -17.93
N LEU A 199 -6.73 2.78 -16.89
CA LEU A 199 -5.50 2.22 -16.29
C LEU A 199 -5.40 0.70 -16.50
N LEU A 200 -6.06 0.17 -17.54
CA LEU A 200 -6.27 -1.26 -17.73
C LEU A 200 -4.99 -2.07 -17.82
N TYR A 201 -3.92 -1.53 -18.40
CA TYR A 201 -2.70 -2.27 -18.71
C TYR A 201 -1.49 -1.71 -17.97
N LYS A 202 -0.48 -2.55 -17.73
CA LYS A 202 0.82 -2.15 -17.18
C LYS A 202 1.40 -0.97 -17.97
N GLY A 203 1.93 0.02 -17.24
CA GLY A 203 2.50 1.26 -17.78
C GLY A 203 1.46 2.34 -18.11
N SER A 204 0.16 2.05 -17.99
CA SER A 204 -0.87 3.07 -18.12
C SER A 204 -0.78 4.05 -16.96
N LEU A 205 -0.79 5.35 -17.25
CA LEU A 205 -0.68 6.43 -16.27
C LEU A 205 -1.75 7.50 -16.50
N ARG A 206 -2.19 8.13 -15.41
CA ARG A 206 -3.20 9.20 -15.42
C ARG A 206 -2.85 10.26 -14.37
N THR A 207 -2.96 11.52 -14.75
CA THR A 207 -2.78 12.64 -13.81
C THR A 207 -4.07 12.88 -13.04
N ILE A 208 -3.96 13.00 -11.72
CA ILE A 208 -5.02 13.45 -10.82
C ILE A 208 -4.58 14.79 -10.24
N LYS A 209 -5.39 15.82 -10.47
CA LYS A 209 -5.10 17.18 -10.03
C LYS A 209 -5.88 17.54 -8.78
N ASP A 210 -5.25 18.29 -7.90
CA ASP A 210 -5.87 18.94 -6.74
C ASP A 210 -6.69 18.00 -5.84
N ILE A 211 -6.20 16.76 -5.64
CA ILE A 211 -6.82 15.79 -4.74
C ILE A 211 -6.49 16.17 -3.28
N SER A 212 -7.53 16.21 -2.44
CA SER A 212 -7.37 16.34 -1.00
C SER A 212 -7.34 14.96 -0.36
N ILE A 213 -6.15 14.55 0.08
CA ILE A 213 -5.97 13.28 0.78
C ILE A 213 -6.76 13.27 2.09
N ARG A 214 -6.81 14.39 2.82
CA ARG A 214 -7.58 14.46 4.08
C ARG A 214 -9.08 14.25 3.87
N GLU A 215 -9.66 14.82 2.83
CA GLU A 215 -11.10 14.70 2.53
C GLU A 215 -11.43 13.38 1.80
N MET A 216 -10.44 12.72 1.20
CA MET A 216 -10.55 11.32 0.74
C MET A 216 -10.75 10.37 1.92
N LEU A 217 -10.07 10.60 3.04
CA LEU A 217 -10.14 9.74 4.22
C LEU A 217 -11.48 9.90 4.96
N PRO A 218 -12.01 8.82 5.58
CA PRO A 218 -13.15 8.89 6.46
C PRO A 218 -12.78 9.59 7.79
N ASP A 219 -13.59 9.41 8.83
CA ASP A 219 -13.23 9.88 10.17
C ASP A 219 -11.94 9.21 10.64
N ILE A 220 -10.90 10.02 10.89
CA ILE A 220 -9.57 9.61 11.34
C ILE A 220 -9.41 9.67 12.86
N LYS A 221 -10.47 10.00 13.61
CA LYS A 221 -10.42 10.13 15.08
C LYS A 221 -9.96 8.84 15.75
N TYR A 222 -10.43 7.69 15.26
CA TYR A 222 -10.17 6.40 15.88
C TYR A 222 -9.31 5.51 14.99
N TYR A 223 -8.25 4.96 15.58
CA TYR A 223 -7.30 4.14 14.85
C TYR A 223 -6.60 3.13 15.76
N MET A 224 -5.94 2.18 15.13
CA MET A 224 -5.01 1.25 15.73
C MET A 224 -3.61 1.54 15.20
N THR A 225 -2.59 1.27 16.00
CA THR A 225 -1.21 1.56 15.61
C THR A 225 -0.25 0.51 16.13
N TYR A 226 0.73 0.18 15.30
CA TYR A 226 1.80 -0.74 15.64
C TYR A 226 3.03 -0.43 14.79
N GLU A 227 4.19 -0.90 15.21
CA GLU A 227 5.39 -0.77 14.42
C GLU A 227 5.61 -2.03 13.56
N GLY A 228 5.87 -1.84 12.28
CA GLY A 228 5.91 -2.91 11.29
C GLY A 228 6.90 -2.65 10.16
N SER A 229 6.56 -3.17 8.98
CA SER A 229 7.35 -3.01 7.77
C SER A 229 6.56 -2.43 6.62
N THR A 230 7.23 -2.06 5.54
CA THR A 230 6.59 -1.96 4.23
C THR A 230 6.06 -3.33 3.80
N THR A 231 4.99 -3.36 3.00
CA THR A 231 4.33 -4.62 2.58
C THR A 231 4.68 -5.04 1.15
N HIS A 232 5.56 -4.28 0.49
CA HIS A 232 6.11 -4.59 -0.82
C HIS A 232 7.58 -5.04 -0.70
N PRO A 233 8.21 -5.52 -1.80
CA PRO A 233 9.59 -5.98 -1.75
C PRO A 233 10.55 -4.96 -1.15
N GLY A 234 11.52 -5.46 -0.40
CA GLY A 234 12.35 -4.69 0.55
C GLY A 234 11.92 -4.96 1.98
N CYS A 235 10.61 -4.98 2.23
CA CYS A 235 9.98 -5.28 3.52
C CYS A 235 10.70 -4.65 4.72
N TRP A 236 11.08 -3.38 4.58
CA TRP A 236 11.90 -2.68 5.56
C TRP A 236 11.11 -2.42 6.83
N GLU A 237 11.68 -2.78 7.98
CA GLU A 237 11.02 -2.70 9.31
C GLU A 237 11.09 -1.29 9.91
N THR A 238 10.64 -0.31 9.12
CA THR A 238 10.81 1.13 9.39
C THR A 238 9.49 1.88 9.43
N THR A 239 8.37 1.16 9.32
CA THR A 239 7.02 1.72 9.18
C THR A 239 6.30 1.76 10.52
N VAL A 240 5.82 2.94 10.91
CA VAL A 240 4.78 3.09 11.93
C VAL A 240 3.43 3.03 11.24
N TRP A 241 2.66 1.98 11.49
CA TRP A 241 1.34 1.79 10.90
C TRP A 241 0.27 2.49 11.72
N ILE A 242 -0.67 3.12 11.02
CA ILE A 242 -1.89 3.73 11.53
C ILE A 242 -3.05 3.13 10.73
N VAL A 243 -3.75 2.16 11.31
CA VAL A 243 -4.89 1.49 10.68
C VAL A 243 -6.16 2.21 11.10
N LEU A 244 -6.86 2.81 10.15
CA LEU A 244 -8.07 3.58 10.43
C LEU A 244 -9.23 2.65 10.77
N ASN A 245 -10.00 3.00 11.81
CA ASN A 245 -11.12 2.20 12.29
C ASN A 245 -12.34 2.21 11.35
N LYS A 246 -12.44 3.22 10.48
CA LYS A 246 -13.57 3.39 9.57
C LYS A 246 -13.11 3.14 8.13
N PRO A 247 -13.84 2.31 7.35
CA PRO A 247 -13.51 2.12 5.95
C PRO A 247 -13.92 3.33 5.10
N ILE A 248 -13.31 3.44 3.94
CA ILE A 248 -13.86 4.20 2.81
C ILE A 248 -14.79 3.29 2.01
N TYR A 249 -15.77 3.88 1.33
CA TYR A 249 -16.71 3.13 0.49
C TYR A 249 -16.36 3.27 -1.00
N ILE A 250 -16.46 2.16 -1.72
CA ILE A 250 -16.38 2.07 -3.18
C ILE A 250 -17.68 1.48 -3.73
N THR A 251 -18.18 1.98 -4.85
CA THR A 251 -19.37 1.40 -5.48
C THR A 251 -19.04 0.08 -6.18
N ARG A 252 -20.05 -0.78 -6.39
CA ARG A 252 -19.89 -2.02 -7.17
C ARG A 252 -19.34 -1.76 -8.57
N ARG A 253 -19.76 -0.67 -9.22
CA ARG A 253 -19.32 -0.28 -10.56
C ARG A 253 -17.85 0.11 -10.59
N GLU A 254 -17.40 0.90 -9.61
CA GLU A 254 -15.99 1.28 -9.50
C GLU A 254 -15.12 0.08 -9.17
N MET A 255 -15.55 -0.78 -8.24
CA MET A 255 -14.85 -2.03 -7.92
C MET A 255 -14.75 -2.96 -9.14
N TYR A 256 -15.80 -3.02 -9.96
CA TYR A 256 -15.77 -3.76 -11.23
C TYR A 256 -14.66 -3.24 -12.17
N HIS A 257 -14.53 -1.92 -12.33
CA HIS A 257 -13.46 -1.34 -13.14
C HIS A 257 -12.08 -1.60 -12.54
N LEU A 258 -11.94 -1.51 -11.21
CA LEU A 258 -10.69 -1.83 -10.52
C LEU A 258 -10.24 -3.28 -10.78
N ARG A 259 -11.17 -4.24 -10.77
CA ARG A 259 -10.89 -5.66 -11.04
C ARG A 259 -10.58 -5.98 -12.50
N LYS A 260 -10.74 -5.03 -13.42
CA LYS A 260 -10.39 -5.20 -14.85
C LYS A 260 -8.95 -4.85 -15.18
N LEU A 261 -8.20 -4.28 -14.24
CA LEU A 261 -6.78 -3.99 -14.44
C LEU A 261 -6.01 -5.30 -14.65
N SER A 262 -4.96 -5.24 -15.48
CA SER A 262 -4.08 -6.35 -15.83
C SER A 262 -2.64 -6.07 -15.42
N GLN A 263 -1.90 -7.14 -15.13
CA GLN A 263 -0.46 -7.11 -14.87
C GLN A 263 0.38 -6.91 -16.15
N GLY A 264 -0.22 -7.15 -17.32
CA GLY A 264 0.46 -7.15 -18.62
C GLY A 264 0.20 -5.87 -19.43
N SER A 265 0.98 -5.69 -20.48
CA SER A 265 0.70 -4.67 -21.50
C SER A 265 -0.30 -5.20 -22.52
N VAL A 266 -0.72 -4.36 -23.48
CA VAL A 266 -1.57 -4.78 -24.60
C VAL A 266 -0.87 -5.83 -25.46
N GLU A 267 0.43 -5.63 -25.69
CA GLU A 267 1.28 -6.49 -26.53
C GLU A 267 1.67 -7.78 -25.80
N HIS A 268 1.78 -7.73 -24.48
CA HIS A 268 2.17 -8.86 -23.62
C HIS A 268 1.13 -9.06 -22.51
N PRO A 269 -0.04 -9.62 -22.83
CA PRO A 269 -1.10 -9.83 -21.87
C PRO A 269 -0.66 -10.80 -20.77
N LYS A 270 -1.02 -10.47 -19.52
CA LYS A 270 -0.78 -11.29 -18.33
C LYS A 270 -2.06 -11.44 -17.51
N ALA A 271 -1.94 -12.07 -16.35
CA ALA A 271 -3.03 -12.23 -15.40
C ALA A 271 -3.69 -10.88 -15.01
N PRO A 272 -4.93 -10.91 -14.49
CA PRO A 272 -5.53 -9.76 -13.82
C PRO A 272 -4.62 -9.22 -12.71
N LEU A 273 -4.65 -7.90 -12.47
CA LEU A 273 -3.86 -7.25 -11.43
C LEU A 273 -4.37 -7.57 -10.01
N GLY A 274 -5.64 -7.97 -9.88
CA GLY A 274 -6.24 -8.29 -8.59
C GLY A 274 -5.51 -9.41 -7.83
N ASN A 275 -5.79 -9.49 -6.53
CA ASN A 275 -5.05 -10.28 -5.53
C ASN A 275 -3.61 -9.83 -5.35
N ASN A 276 -3.34 -8.55 -5.60
CA ASN A 276 -2.05 -7.91 -5.35
C ASN A 276 -1.81 -7.61 -3.86
N SER A 277 -1.96 -8.63 -3.01
CA SER A 277 -1.94 -8.50 -1.55
C SER A 277 -0.95 -9.49 -0.94
N ARG A 278 -0.04 -9.00 -0.09
CA ARG A 278 0.86 -9.80 0.73
C ARG A 278 0.06 -10.48 1.85
N PRO A 279 0.28 -11.79 2.10
CA PRO A 279 -0.33 -12.47 3.25
C PRO A 279 0.04 -11.85 4.59
N THR A 280 -0.83 -11.99 5.59
CA THR A 280 -0.56 -11.59 6.98
C THR A 280 0.66 -12.28 7.54
N GLN A 281 1.46 -11.52 8.28
CA GLN A 281 2.69 -11.93 8.94
C GLN A 281 2.45 -12.08 10.45
N ASP A 282 3.32 -12.83 11.13
CA ASP A 282 3.18 -13.06 12.56
C ASP A 282 3.30 -11.76 13.37
N LEU A 283 2.37 -11.53 14.28
CA LEU A 283 2.43 -10.39 15.21
C LEU A 283 3.69 -10.47 16.09
N ARG A 284 4.06 -11.69 16.51
CA ARG A 284 5.14 -11.98 17.47
C ARG A 284 4.95 -11.18 18.77
N GLU A 285 6.02 -10.62 19.32
CA GLU A 285 6.04 -9.88 20.59
C GLU A 285 5.56 -8.42 20.46
N ARG A 286 5.07 -8.01 19.28
CA ARG A 286 4.57 -6.65 19.07
C ARG A 286 3.19 -6.49 19.71
N THR A 287 2.95 -5.30 20.24
CA THR A 287 1.63 -4.89 20.72
C THR A 287 0.98 -3.97 19.72
N VAL A 288 -0.33 -4.13 19.53
CA VAL A 288 -1.16 -3.18 18.78
C VAL A 288 -1.86 -2.27 19.77
N ARG A 289 -1.59 -0.96 19.67
CA ARG A 289 -2.21 0.06 20.52
C ARG A 289 -3.42 0.68 19.83
N THR A 290 -4.36 1.21 20.59
CA THR A 290 -5.51 1.94 20.06
C THR A 290 -5.92 3.08 20.98
N ASN A 291 -6.45 4.15 20.39
CA ASN A 291 -7.06 5.24 21.13
C ASN A 291 -8.57 5.02 21.37
N ILE A 292 -9.09 3.83 21.04
CA ILE A 292 -10.49 3.45 21.24
C ILE A 292 -10.64 2.84 22.64
N ASN A 293 -11.38 3.52 23.52
CA ASN A 293 -11.71 2.99 24.84
C ASN A 293 -12.92 2.04 24.74
N PHE A 294 -12.66 0.73 24.74
CA PHE A 294 -13.73 -0.29 24.73
C PHE A 294 -14.40 -0.48 26.11
N ALA A 295 -13.77 -0.03 27.20
CA ALA A 295 -14.27 -0.22 28.58
C ALA A 295 -15.33 0.81 29.01
N GLN A 296 -15.25 2.05 28.52
CA GLN A 296 -16.14 3.16 28.93
C GLN A 296 -17.59 3.11 28.39
N ARG A 297 -18.03 2.02 27.75
CA ARG A 297 -19.40 1.91 27.20
C ARG A 297 -20.45 1.40 28.18
N THR A 298 -20.12 1.25 29.46
CA THR A 298 -21.05 0.79 30.51
C THR A 298 -21.76 1.92 31.28
N GLU A 299 -21.53 3.20 30.97
CA GLU A 299 -22.19 4.31 31.66
C GLU A 299 -23.43 4.82 30.89
N ALA A 300 -24.57 4.78 31.58
CA ALA A 300 -25.90 5.07 31.09
C ALA A 300 -26.12 6.56 30.76
N ASP A 301 -26.87 6.82 29.69
CA ASP A 301 -27.47 8.11 29.35
C ASP A 301 -28.45 8.57 30.47
N PRO A 302 -28.36 9.81 31.00
CA PRO A 302 -29.25 10.33 32.05
C PRO A 302 -30.73 10.40 31.68
N GLN A 303 -31.12 10.08 30.44
CA GLN A 303 -32.52 10.09 29.98
C GLN A 303 -33.19 8.71 29.89
N GLY A 304 -32.55 7.65 30.40
CA GLY A 304 -33.20 6.34 30.58
C GLY A 304 -33.67 5.66 29.28
N LYS A 305 -33.38 6.25 28.11
CA LYS A 305 -33.49 5.57 26.82
C LYS A 305 -32.21 4.77 26.66
N THR A 306 -32.29 3.47 26.91
CA THR A 306 -31.29 2.53 26.39
C THR A 306 -31.32 2.61 24.87
N CYS A 307 -30.56 3.54 24.30
CA CYS A 307 -30.00 3.38 22.98
C CYS A 307 -29.05 2.19 23.09
N LYS A 308 -29.59 0.98 22.92
CA LYS A 308 -28.81 -0.18 22.52
C LYS A 308 -28.23 0.17 21.14
N LEU A 309 -27.10 0.88 21.14
CA LEU A 309 -26.13 0.70 20.08
C LEU A 309 -25.70 -0.77 20.21
N ASN A 310 -26.45 -1.63 19.53
CA ASN A 310 -26.13 -3.04 19.29
C ASN A 310 -24.88 -3.12 18.40
N MET A 311 -23.78 -2.51 18.84
CA MET A 311 -22.45 -2.92 18.44
C MET A 311 -22.05 -4.04 19.39
N HIS A 312 -22.69 -5.20 19.21
CA HIS A 312 -22.04 -6.48 19.51
C HIS A 312 -20.66 -6.40 18.87
N LYS A 313 -19.54 -6.44 19.61
CA LYS A 313 -18.16 -6.79 19.16
C LYS A 313 -17.66 -6.29 17.78
N ASN A 314 -18.36 -5.40 17.11
CA ASN A 314 -18.24 -5.14 15.69
C ASN A 314 -17.64 -3.74 15.59
N MET A 315 -16.40 -3.68 15.13
CA MET A 315 -15.95 -2.57 14.29
C MET A 315 -17.05 -2.17 13.29
N TYR A 316 -16.96 -0.97 12.73
CA TYR A 316 -17.89 -0.49 11.70
C TYR A 316 -17.92 -1.30 10.38
N TYR A 317 -17.27 -2.46 10.36
CA TYR A 317 -17.35 -3.43 9.30
C TYR A 317 -18.53 -4.36 9.54
N LYS A 318 -19.61 -4.17 8.78
CA LYS A 318 -20.56 -5.26 8.57
C LYS A 318 -19.89 -6.25 7.63
N ALA A 319 -19.37 -7.36 8.16
CA ALA A 319 -19.19 -8.55 7.35
C ALA A 319 -20.56 -8.88 6.75
N ASN A 320 -20.61 -9.18 5.45
CA ASN A 320 -21.89 -9.50 4.81
C ASN A 320 -22.52 -10.68 5.56
N ASP A 321 -23.67 -10.45 6.19
CA ASP A 321 -24.53 -11.54 6.65
C ASP A 321 -24.94 -12.33 5.42
N TRP A 322 -24.45 -13.57 5.34
CA TRP A 322 -24.87 -14.53 4.32
C TRP A 322 -26.38 -14.79 4.50
N THR A 323 -27.17 -14.31 3.54
CA THR A 323 -28.52 -14.85 3.30
C THR A 323 -28.42 -15.76 2.09
N SER A 324 -28.92 -16.99 2.23
CA SER A 324 -28.83 -18.08 1.26
C SER A 324 -29.60 -17.87 -0.05
N ASP A 325 -30.15 -16.68 -0.29
CA ASP A 325 -31.21 -16.48 -1.29
C ASP A 325 -30.75 -15.82 -2.60
N SER A 326 -29.46 -15.60 -2.81
CA SER A 326 -28.96 -14.96 -4.05
C SER A 326 -28.46 -15.93 -5.13
N LEU A 327 -28.91 -17.19 -5.11
CA LEU A 327 -28.65 -18.16 -6.19
C LEU A 327 -29.48 -17.94 -7.47
N TYR A 328 -30.33 -16.92 -7.54
CA TYR A 328 -31.05 -16.60 -8.77
C TYR A 328 -31.21 -15.08 -8.92
N GLN A 329 -30.26 -14.45 -9.61
CA GLN A 329 -30.55 -13.48 -10.69
C GLN A 329 -29.24 -13.01 -11.32
N ILE A 330 -29.21 -13.18 -12.64
CA ILE A 330 -28.08 -13.09 -13.58
C ILE A 330 -27.59 -11.65 -13.72
#